data_AF-A0A0W1RC56-F1
#
_entry.id   AF-A0A0W1RC56-F1
#
_cell.length_a   1.000
_cell.length_b   1.000
_cell.length_c   1.000
_cell.angle_alpha   90.00
_cell.angle_beta   90.00
_cell.angle_gamma   90.00
#
_symmetry.space_group_name_H-M   'P 1'
#
loop_
_entity.id
_entity.type
_entity.pdbx_description
1 polymer ?
#
loop_
_entity_poly.entity_id
_entity_poly.type
_entity_poly.pdbx_seq_one_letter_code
_entity_poly.pdbx_strand_id
1 'polypeptide(L)'
;MPELDPTEHTVDELEDELQEIDDQATLRDAYEAEQSGEDRSSAKEAIRRRLDEVAEGEPQPEADGSGDEDEDESDENDSSNQSETADIMSVKESVRNVATELIGHELDGVTELRRVDDGWEGVVEVIERPSVPDTQDILGAYEIQLDEGGTVTGYRRVDRYRRADTDREEHV
;
A
#
# COMPACT_ATOMS: atom_id res chain seq x y z
N MET A 1 17.90 31.84 -8.23
CA MET A 1 17.55 30.53 -7.64
C MET A 1 17.57 29.56 -8.81
N PRO A 2 18.26 28.43 -8.72
CA PRO A 2 18.06 27.37 -9.69
C PRO A 2 16.58 26.94 -9.59
N GLU A 3 15.84 27.09 -10.67
CA GLU A 3 14.50 26.53 -10.83
C GLU A 3 14.75 25.09 -11.28
N LEU A 4 14.80 24.15 -10.32
CA LEU A 4 14.86 22.73 -10.65
C LEU A 4 13.45 22.32 -11.07
N ASP A 5 13.20 22.21 -12.37
CA ASP A 5 11.92 21.73 -12.88
C ASP A 5 12.03 20.23 -13.13
N PRO A 6 11.51 19.38 -12.23
CA PRO A 6 11.70 17.94 -12.35
C PRO A 6 11.06 17.37 -13.62
N THR A 7 10.03 18.01 -14.18
CA THR A 7 9.35 17.57 -15.40
C THR A 7 10.20 17.73 -16.67
N GLU A 8 11.24 18.57 -16.62
CA GLU A 8 12.18 18.73 -17.73
C GLU A 8 13.33 17.69 -17.71
N HIS A 9 13.42 16.85 -16.66
CA HIS A 9 14.47 15.87 -16.46
C HIS A 9 13.94 14.43 -16.38
N THR A 10 14.77 13.46 -16.79
CA THR A 10 14.52 12.04 -16.48
C THR A 10 14.79 11.76 -15.01
N VAL A 11 14.26 10.64 -14.49
CA VAL A 11 14.41 10.29 -13.06
C VAL A 11 15.88 10.19 -12.67
N ASP A 12 16.70 9.52 -13.48
CA ASP A 12 18.14 9.38 -13.24
C ASP A 12 18.87 10.74 -13.25
N GLU A 13 18.52 11.64 -14.16
CA GLU A 13 19.11 13.00 -14.24
C GLU A 13 18.68 13.86 -13.04
N LEU A 14 17.42 13.74 -12.64
CA LEU A 14 16.86 14.43 -11.50
C LEU A 14 17.52 13.97 -10.19
N GLU A 15 17.78 12.68 -10.02
CA GLU A 15 18.47 12.13 -8.84
C GLU A 15 19.89 12.68 -8.67
N ASP A 16 20.62 12.88 -9.77
CA ASP A 16 21.96 13.48 -9.76
C ASP A 16 21.88 14.97 -9.36
N GLU A 17 20.95 15.74 -9.94
CA GLU A 17 20.78 17.16 -9.62
C GLU A 17 20.27 17.41 -8.20
N LEU A 18 19.40 16.54 -7.68
CA LEU A 18 18.89 16.64 -6.30
C LEU A 18 20.02 16.47 -5.27
N GLN A 19 21.00 15.62 -5.54
CA GLN A 19 22.15 15.44 -4.65
C GLN A 19 22.97 16.72 -4.50
N GLU A 20 23.04 17.55 -5.54
CA GLU A 20 23.75 18.84 -5.51
C GLU A 20 22.97 19.95 -4.78
N ILE A 21 21.69 19.71 -4.44
CA ILE A 21 20.80 20.70 -3.82
C ILE A 21 20.58 20.38 -2.33
N ASP A 22 21.14 21.23 -1.46
CA ASP A 22 20.91 21.19 -0.01
C ASP A 22 19.84 22.19 0.47
N ASP A 23 19.21 22.94 -0.44
CA ASP A 23 18.21 23.95 -0.10
C ASP A 23 16.82 23.31 0.03
N GLN A 24 16.34 23.18 1.28
CA GLN A 24 15.03 22.60 1.59
C GLN A 24 13.86 23.29 0.86
N ALA A 25 13.94 24.61 0.64
CA ALA A 25 12.91 25.35 -0.06
C ALA A 25 12.82 24.97 -1.55
N THR A 26 13.98 24.72 -2.19
CA THR A 26 14.06 24.29 -3.59
C THR A 26 13.53 22.86 -3.77
N LEU A 27 13.87 21.97 -2.83
CA LEU A 27 13.37 20.59 -2.86
C LEU A 27 11.84 20.50 -2.70
N ARG A 28 11.24 21.36 -1.87
CA ARG A 28 9.78 21.43 -1.74
C ARG A 28 9.10 21.94 -3.01
N ASP A 29 9.65 22.99 -3.62
CA ASP A 29 9.12 23.57 -4.85
C ASP A 29 9.17 22.55 -6.00
N ALA A 30 10.28 21.81 -6.13
CA ALA A 30 10.40 20.70 -7.06
C ALA A 30 9.36 19.60 -6.79
N TYR A 31 9.14 19.22 -5.53
CA TYR A 31 8.12 18.23 -5.18
C TYR A 31 6.70 18.66 -5.59
N GLU A 32 6.36 19.94 -5.36
CA GLU A 32 5.07 20.51 -5.76
C GLU A 32 4.93 20.60 -7.29
N ALA A 33 6.02 20.94 -7.99
CA ALA A 33 6.06 20.97 -9.46
C ALA A 33 5.84 19.57 -10.05
N GLU A 34 6.51 18.54 -9.52
CA GLU A 34 6.31 17.16 -9.96
C GLU A 34 4.87 16.69 -9.69
N GLN A 35 4.31 17.02 -8.53
CA GLN A 35 2.94 16.65 -8.16
C GLN A 35 1.87 17.31 -9.05
N SER A 36 2.09 18.56 -9.48
CA SER A 36 1.16 19.26 -10.39
C SER A 36 1.40 18.94 -11.87
N GLY A 37 2.57 18.39 -12.21
CA GLY A 37 3.00 18.08 -13.56
C GLY A 37 2.68 16.65 -13.98
N GLU A 38 3.72 15.83 -14.11
CA GLU A 38 3.63 14.43 -14.56
C GLU A 38 3.34 13.43 -13.43
N ASP A 39 3.42 13.86 -12.18
CA ASP A 39 3.16 13.07 -10.95
C ASP A 39 3.91 11.73 -10.92
N ARG A 40 5.16 11.68 -11.43
CA ARG A 40 5.93 10.45 -11.51
C ARG A 40 6.34 10.02 -10.10
N SER A 41 5.86 8.86 -9.66
CA SER A 41 6.12 8.33 -8.31
C SER A 41 7.61 8.19 -8.01
N SER A 42 8.42 7.76 -8.98
CA SER A 42 9.86 7.63 -8.84
C SER A 42 10.58 8.97 -8.62
N ALA A 43 10.16 10.02 -9.35
CA ALA A 43 10.70 11.37 -9.18
C ALA A 43 10.30 11.97 -7.81
N LYS A 44 9.04 11.77 -7.39
CA LYS A 44 8.56 12.22 -6.07
C LYS A 44 9.31 11.57 -4.92
N GLU A 45 9.59 10.26 -5.02
CA GLU A 45 10.36 9.54 -4.00
C GLU A 45 11.81 10.02 -3.92
N ALA A 46 12.46 10.27 -5.06
CA ALA A 46 13.80 10.84 -5.12
C ALA A 46 13.86 12.21 -4.41
N ILE A 47 12.90 13.10 -4.71
CA ILE A 47 12.82 14.44 -4.09
C ILE A 47 12.53 14.31 -2.59
N ARG A 48 11.61 13.43 -2.17
CA ARG A 48 11.24 13.22 -0.77
C ARG A 48 12.41 12.70 0.07
N ARG A 49 13.16 11.73 -0.46
CA ARG A 49 14.36 11.17 0.21
C ARG A 49 15.40 12.27 0.46
N ARG A 50 15.65 13.12 -0.53
CA ARG A 50 16.59 14.24 -0.39
C ARG A 50 16.09 15.29 0.60
N LEU A 51 14.78 15.56 0.61
CA LEU A 51 14.17 16.50 1.56
C LEU A 51 14.32 16.06 3.01
N ASP A 52 14.25 14.74 3.26
CA ASP A 52 14.46 14.13 4.57
C ASP A 52 15.93 14.28 5.00
N GLU A 53 16.87 13.90 4.13
CA GLU A 53 18.32 14.04 4.38
C GLU A 53 18.73 15.49 4.69
N VAL A 54 18.16 16.47 3.98
CA VAL A 54 18.39 17.90 4.21
C VAL A 54 17.69 18.40 5.49
N ALA A 55 16.54 17.82 5.85
CA ALA A 55 15.86 18.12 7.11
C ALA A 55 16.61 17.55 8.33
N GLU A 56 17.33 16.44 8.14
CA GLU A 56 18.08 15.69 9.15
C GLU A 56 19.50 16.24 9.43
N GLY A 57 19.72 17.53 9.18
CA GLY A 57 20.94 18.24 9.57
C GLY A 57 21.21 18.36 11.08
N GLU A 58 20.50 17.63 11.96
CA GLU A 58 20.83 17.50 13.37
C GLU A 58 21.07 16.02 13.73
N PRO A 59 22.30 15.62 14.10
CA PRO A 59 22.57 14.26 14.54
C PRO A 59 21.87 14.03 15.88
N GLN A 60 20.90 13.12 15.93
CA GLN A 60 20.29 12.71 17.20
C GLN A 60 20.99 11.46 17.76
N PRO A 61 21.24 11.44 19.08
CA PRO A 61 22.21 10.59 19.73
C PRO A 61 21.71 9.16 19.95
N GLU A 62 22.68 8.25 19.96
CA GLU A 62 22.67 6.95 20.65
C GLU A 62 21.77 6.98 21.91
N ALA A 63 20.60 6.37 21.85
CA ALA A 63 19.79 6.04 23.02
C ALA A 63 19.09 4.70 22.80
N ASP A 64 19.82 3.67 23.23
CA ASP A 64 19.36 2.32 23.57
C ASP A 64 17.97 2.30 24.21
N GLY A 65 16.99 1.75 23.49
CA GLY A 65 15.62 1.50 23.93
C GLY A 65 15.06 0.33 23.12
N SER A 66 15.30 -0.89 23.61
CA SER A 66 15.01 -2.17 22.96
C SER A 66 13.53 -2.42 22.59
N GLY A 67 13.34 -3.01 21.39
CA GLY A 67 12.23 -3.89 20.97
C GLY A 67 11.13 -3.16 20.19
N ASP A 68 11.24 -2.86 18.89
CA ASP A 68 11.55 -3.71 17.73
C ASP A 68 10.45 -4.76 17.47
N GLU A 69 9.37 -4.28 16.85
CA GLU A 69 8.34 -4.99 16.06
C GLU A 69 7.60 -3.91 15.25
N ASP A 70 8.31 -3.12 14.44
CA ASP A 70 7.70 -2.41 13.32
C ASP A 70 8.17 -3.15 12.08
N GLU A 71 7.29 -4.03 11.59
CA GLU A 71 7.49 -4.84 10.40
C GLU A 71 7.80 -3.94 9.19
N ASP A 72 9.09 -3.83 8.92
CA ASP A 72 9.67 -3.49 7.63
C ASP A 72 9.28 -4.60 6.66
N GLU A 73 8.28 -4.34 5.82
CA GLU A 73 8.11 -5.05 4.56
C GLU A 73 8.49 -4.08 3.44
N SER A 74 9.81 -3.93 3.28
CA SER A 74 10.45 -3.61 2.01
C SER A 74 10.13 -4.71 0.99
N ASP A 75 9.06 -4.52 0.23
CA ASP A 75 8.82 -5.30 -0.99
C ASP A 75 9.40 -4.53 -2.18
N GLU A 76 10.71 -4.72 -2.39
CA GLU A 76 11.31 -4.56 -3.72
C GLU A 76 10.66 -5.60 -4.65
N ASN A 77 9.60 -5.22 -5.36
CA ASN A 77 9.15 -5.99 -6.51
C ASN A 77 9.19 -5.16 -7.80
N ASP A 78 10.27 -5.41 -8.52
CA ASP A 78 10.43 -5.21 -9.95
C ASP A 78 9.18 -5.68 -10.71
N SER A 79 8.48 -4.73 -11.34
CA SER A 79 7.73 -5.01 -12.56
C SER A 79 7.63 -3.75 -13.38
N SER A 80 8.66 -3.60 -14.20
CA SER A 80 8.69 -2.73 -15.37
C SER A 80 7.40 -2.87 -16.20
N ASN A 81 6.62 -1.79 -16.20
CA ASN A 81 5.81 -1.32 -17.33
C ASN A 81 4.65 -2.24 -17.80
N GLN A 82 3.43 -2.07 -17.24
CA GLN A 82 2.23 -1.77 -18.06
C GLN A 82 0.91 -1.59 -17.25
N SER A 83 0.25 -0.48 -17.56
CA SER A 83 -1.21 -0.28 -17.64
C SER A 83 -1.85 0.55 -16.53
N GLU A 84 -2.78 1.40 -16.97
CA GLU A 84 -3.57 2.42 -16.26
C GLU A 84 -4.52 1.83 -15.18
N THR A 85 -4.06 0.83 -14.43
CA THR A 85 -4.88 -0.04 -13.56
C THR A 85 -4.26 -0.14 -12.18
N ALA A 86 -5.10 -0.12 -11.14
CA ALA A 86 -4.67 0.00 -9.74
C ALA A 86 -3.65 -1.08 -9.31
N ASP A 87 -2.61 -0.66 -8.57
CA ASP A 87 -1.62 -1.53 -7.96
C ASP A 87 -2.24 -2.55 -7.01
N ILE A 88 -1.71 -3.78 -7.00
CA ILE A 88 -2.24 -4.89 -6.18
C ILE A 88 -2.29 -4.56 -4.69
N MET A 89 -1.31 -3.78 -4.20
CA MET A 89 -1.25 -3.31 -2.82
C MET A 89 -2.36 -2.30 -2.52
N SER A 90 -2.61 -1.36 -3.44
CA SER A 90 -3.72 -0.43 -3.32
C SER A 90 -5.07 -1.14 -3.33
N VAL A 91 -5.23 -2.17 -4.16
CA VAL A 91 -6.45 -2.97 -4.21
C VAL A 91 -6.66 -3.77 -2.92
N LYS A 92 -5.59 -4.35 -2.34
CA LYS A 92 -5.65 -5.04 -1.05
C LYS A 92 -6.15 -4.10 0.05
N GLU A 93 -5.62 -2.87 0.10
CA GLU A 93 -6.05 -1.82 1.03
C GLU A 93 -7.53 -1.45 0.83
N SER A 94 -7.97 -1.26 -0.43
CA SER A 94 -9.37 -0.97 -0.75
C SER A 94 -10.31 -2.10 -0.32
N VAL A 95 -9.94 -3.35 -0.59
CA VAL A 95 -10.69 -4.54 -0.18
C VAL A 95 -10.83 -4.61 1.34
N ARG A 96 -9.75 -4.38 2.09
CA ARG A 96 -9.74 -4.37 3.55
C ARG A 96 -10.66 -3.30 4.14
N ASN A 97 -10.58 -2.08 3.63
CA ASN A 97 -11.42 -0.97 4.07
C ASN A 97 -12.89 -1.27 3.79
N VAL A 98 -13.21 -1.64 2.55
CA VAL A 98 -14.60 -1.91 2.16
C VAL A 98 -15.18 -3.10 2.90
N ALA A 99 -14.41 -4.18 3.12
CA ALA A 99 -14.88 -5.32 3.91
C ALA A 99 -15.34 -4.89 5.31
N THR A 100 -14.54 -4.04 5.97
CA THR A 100 -14.85 -3.54 7.31
C THR A 100 -16.08 -2.64 7.31
N GLU A 101 -16.18 -1.71 6.34
CA GLU A 101 -17.27 -0.74 6.24
C GLU A 101 -18.60 -1.38 5.80
N LEU A 102 -18.55 -2.31 4.84
CA LEU A 102 -19.72 -2.88 4.19
C LEU A 102 -20.32 -4.06 4.98
N ILE A 103 -19.45 -4.87 5.60
CA ILE A 103 -19.86 -6.07 6.31
C ILE A 103 -20.09 -5.77 7.79
N GLY A 104 -19.44 -4.74 8.35
CA GLY A 104 -19.65 -4.29 9.74
C GLY A 104 -19.18 -5.29 10.79
N HIS A 105 -18.30 -6.22 10.40
CA HIS A 105 -17.69 -7.24 11.23
C HIS A 105 -16.18 -7.06 11.24
N GLU A 106 -15.53 -7.58 12.27
CA GLU A 106 -14.06 -7.58 12.36
C GLU A 106 -13.50 -8.43 11.23
N LEU A 107 -12.59 -7.84 10.44
CA LEU A 107 -11.87 -8.55 9.41
C LEU A 107 -10.83 -9.46 10.06
N ASP A 108 -10.86 -10.75 9.74
CA ASP A 108 -9.82 -11.70 10.10
C ASP A 108 -8.63 -11.58 9.15
N GLY A 109 -8.89 -11.50 7.84
CA GLY A 109 -7.84 -11.32 6.83
C GLY A 109 -8.35 -11.28 5.39
N VAL A 110 -7.42 -11.03 4.46
CA VAL A 110 -7.63 -11.18 3.02
C VAL A 110 -7.00 -12.52 2.61
N THR A 111 -7.81 -13.46 2.17
CA THR A 111 -7.38 -14.84 1.87
C THR A 111 -6.93 -14.99 0.42
N GLU A 112 -7.54 -14.25 -0.51
CA GLU A 112 -7.19 -14.29 -1.93
C GLU A 112 -7.35 -12.90 -2.55
N LEU A 113 -6.44 -12.56 -3.46
CA LEU A 113 -6.57 -11.36 -4.29
C LEU A 113 -6.04 -11.68 -5.70
N ARG A 114 -6.88 -11.47 -6.72
CA ARG A 114 -6.54 -11.80 -8.11
C ARG A 114 -7.01 -10.73 -9.08
N ARG A 115 -6.18 -10.48 -10.10
CA ARG A 115 -6.57 -9.68 -11.28
C ARG A 115 -7.46 -10.52 -12.18
N VAL A 116 -8.55 -9.93 -12.66
CA VAL A 116 -9.48 -10.54 -13.63
C VAL A 116 -9.67 -9.59 -14.82
N ASP A 117 -10.29 -10.07 -15.90
CA ASP A 117 -10.48 -9.27 -17.13
C ASP A 117 -11.25 -7.96 -16.91
N ASP A 118 -12.16 -7.92 -15.93
CA ASP A 118 -13.05 -6.77 -15.66
C ASP A 118 -12.63 -5.95 -14.41
N GLY A 119 -11.43 -6.21 -13.86
CA GLY A 119 -11.02 -5.59 -12.61
C GLY A 119 -10.25 -6.49 -11.67
N TRP A 120 -10.63 -6.48 -10.40
CA TRP A 120 -10.04 -7.27 -9.34
C TRP A 120 -11.10 -8.05 -8.60
N GLU A 121 -10.73 -9.22 -8.10
CA GLU A 121 -11.56 -10.01 -7.21
C GLU A 121 -10.75 -10.35 -5.97
N GLY A 122 -11.30 -10.04 -4.79
CA GLY A 122 -10.70 -10.34 -3.50
C GLY A 122 -11.63 -11.19 -2.65
N VAL A 123 -11.07 -12.18 -1.95
CA VAL A 123 -11.77 -12.97 -0.94
C VAL A 123 -11.27 -12.54 0.43
N VAL A 124 -12.21 -12.18 1.31
CA VAL A 124 -11.95 -11.73 2.67
C VAL A 124 -12.69 -12.58 3.68
N GLU A 125 -12.09 -12.77 4.83
CA GLU A 125 -12.65 -13.50 5.95
C GLU A 125 -12.98 -12.54 7.08
N VAL A 126 -14.21 -12.61 7.59
CA VAL A 126 -14.70 -11.76 8.68
C VAL A 126 -15.27 -12.58 9.81
N ILE A 127 -15.12 -12.09 11.04
CA ILE A 127 -15.68 -12.68 12.24
C ILE A 127 -17.15 -12.26 12.37
N GLU A 128 -18.05 -13.05 11.78
CA GLU A 128 -19.50 -12.83 11.89
C GLU A 128 -20.00 -13.03 13.33
N ARG A 129 -19.38 -13.96 14.09
CA ARG A 129 -19.72 -14.19 15.50
C ARG A 129 -18.51 -14.61 16.33
N PRO A 130 -18.10 -13.81 17.32
CA PRO A 130 -17.07 -14.19 18.26
C PRO A 130 -17.57 -15.29 19.20
N SER A 131 -16.70 -16.23 19.56
CA SER A 131 -16.94 -17.30 20.53
C SER A 131 -15.77 -17.41 21.51
N VAL A 132 -16.02 -17.99 22.69
CA VAL A 132 -14.97 -18.28 23.67
C VAL A 132 -14.86 -19.79 23.84
N PRO A 133 -13.71 -20.41 23.53
CA PRO A 133 -12.44 -19.80 23.09
C PRO A 133 -12.49 -19.27 21.64
N ASP A 134 -11.62 -18.31 21.32
CA ASP A 134 -11.53 -17.57 20.04
C ASP A 134 -11.28 -18.51 18.83
N THR A 135 -10.71 -19.69 19.09
CA THR A 135 -10.59 -20.78 18.12
C THR A 135 -11.94 -21.33 17.62
N GLN A 136 -13.06 -20.95 18.25
CA GLN A 136 -14.41 -21.37 17.87
C GLN A 136 -15.23 -20.25 17.19
N ASP A 137 -14.58 -19.17 16.78
CA ASP A 137 -15.22 -18.09 16.03
C ASP A 137 -15.91 -18.61 14.77
N ILE A 138 -17.02 -17.98 14.42
CA ILE A 138 -17.71 -18.23 13.15
C ILE A 138 -17.21 -17.19 12.15
N LEU A 139 -16.48 -17.69 11.14
CA LEU A 139 -15.97 -16.89 10.03
C LEU A 139 -16.94 -16.94 8.86
N GLY A 140 -17.06 -15.81 8.16
CA GLY A 140 -17.73 -15.71 6.87
C GLY A 140 -16.72 -15.32 5.81
N ALA A 141 -16.69 -16.05 4.69
CA ALA A 141 -15.88 -15.73 3.53
C ALA A 141 -16.72 -14.90 2.54
N TYR A 142 -16.19 -13.75 2.15
CA TYR A 142 -16.85 -12.81 1.25
C TYR A 142 -15.98 -12.55 0.04
N GLU A 143 -16.57 -12.66 -1.14
CA GLU A 143 -15.96 -12.24 -2.39
C GLU A 143 -16.36 -10.79 -2.66
N ILE A 144 -15.38 -9.95 -2.98
CA ILE A 144 -15.51 -8.54 -3.30
C ILE A 144 -14.97 -8.34 -4.71
N GLN A 145 -15.77 -7.71 -5.55
CA GLN A 145 -15.44 -7.39 -6.94
C GLN A 145 -15.14 -5.90 -7.02
N LEU A 146 -14.03 -5.57 -7.67
CA LEU A 146 -13.58 -4.20 -7.90
C LEU A 146 -13.34 -4.01 -9.39
N ASP A 147 -13.58 -2.80 -9.90
CA ASP A 147 -13.18 -2.46 -11.27
C ASP A 147 -11.67 -2.16 -11.37
N GLU A 148 -11.23 -1.79 -12.56
CA GLU A 148 -9.83 -1.50 -12.88
C GLU A 148 -9.21 -0.36 -12.07
N GLY A 149 -10.03 0.57 -11.58
CA GLY A 149 -9.63 1.67 -10.69
C GLY A 149 -9.71 1.32 -9.19
N GLY A 150 -9.99 0.05 -8.84
CA GLY A 150 -10.08 -0.38 -7.44
C GLY A 150 -11.36 0.04 -6.73
N THR A 151 -12.38 0.50 -7.47
CA THR A 151 -13.69 0.82 -6.90
C THR A 151 -14.54 -0.44 -6.80
N VAL A 152 -15.19 -0.66 -5.65
CA VAL A 152 -16.00 -1.86 -5.41
C VAL A 152 -17.30 -1.80 -6.22
N THR A 153 -17.50 -2.80 -7.07
CA THR A 153 -18.66 -2.95 -7.94
C THR A 153 -19.65 -3.99 -7.42
N GLY A 154 -19.20 -4.91 -6.57
CA GLY A 154 -20.04 -5.97 -6.01
C GLY A 154 -19.42 -6.68 -4.82
N TYR A 155 -20.26 -7.38 -4.05
CA TYR A 155 -19.81 -8.30 -3.02
C TYR A 155 -20.86 -9.39 -2.77
N ARG A 156 -20.41 -10.55 -2.29
CA ARG A 156 -21.30 -11.65 -1.86
C ARG A 156 -20.62 -12.51 -0.81
N ARG A 157 -21.41 -13.11 0.10
CA ARG A 157 -20.90 -14.17 0.98
C ARG A 157 -20.85 -15.48 0.20
N VAL A 158 -19.66 -16.09 0.14
CA VAL A 158 -19.44 -17.35 -0.59
C VAL A 158 -19.42 -18.55 0.35
N ASP A 159 -18.95 -18.38 1.59
CA ASP A 159 -18.94 -19.46 2.57
C ASP A 159 -19.12 -18.95 4.02
N ARG A 160 -19.37 -19.88 4.94
CA ARG A 160 -19.47 -19.63 6.37
C ARG A 160 -19.14 -20.89 7.14
N TYR A 161 -18.13 -20.83 7.98
CA TYR A 161 -17.59 -21.99 8.69
C TYR A 161 -17.07 -21.58 10.07
N ARG A 162 -16.65 -22.53 10.91
CA ARG A 162 -15.99 -22.21 12.20
C ARG A 162 -14.49 -22.29 12.03
N ARG A 163 -13.74 -21.42 12.72
CA ARG A 163 -12.27 -21.41 12.64
C ARG A 163 -11.65 -22.79 12.93
N ALA A 164 -12.20 -23.54 13.88
CA ALA A 164 -11.77 -24.92 14.19
C ALA A 164 -12.00 -25.96 13.07
N ASP A 165 -12.85 -25.67 12.10
CA ASP A 165 -13.08 -26.52 10.92
C ASP A 165 -12.06 -26.22 9.79
N THR A 166 -11.25 -25.15 9.91
CA THR A 166 -10.30 -24.63 8.91
C THR A 166 -8.84 -25.02 9.18
N ASP A 167 -8.62 -26.17 9.83
CA ASP A 167 -7.29 -26.82 9.78
C ASP A 167 -7.08 -27.40 8.37
N ARG A 168 -6.97 -26.54 7.35
CA ARG A 168 -6.86 -26.97 5.95
C ARG A 168 -6.23 -25.93 5.02
N GLU A 169 -5.02 -26.29 4.58
CA GLU A 169 -4.37 -25.99 3.28
C GLU A 169 -3.70 -24.62 3.13
N GLU A 170 -2.59 -24.44 3.85
CA GLU A 170 -1.45 -23.63 3.37
C GLU A 170 -1.00 -24.18 2.01
N HIS A 171 -1.20 -23.41 0.94
CA HIS A 171 -0.75 -23.78 -0.40
C HIS A 171 0.77 -23.54 -0.46
N VAL A 172 1.53 -24.64 -0.43
CA VAL A 172 3.00 -24.70 -0.67
C VAL A 172 3.33 -24.50 -2.14
#